data_AF-A0A554G2W4-F1
#
_entry.id   AF-A0A554G2W4-F1
#
_cell.length_a   1.000
_cell.length_b   1.000
_cell.length_c   1.000
_cell.angle_alpha   90.00
_cell.angle_beta   90.00
_cell.angle_gamma   90.00
#
_symmetry.space_group_name_H-M   'P 1'
#
loop_
_entity.id
_entity.type
_entity.pdbx_description
1 polymer ?
#
loop_
_entity_poly.entity_id
_entity_poly.type
_entity_poly.pdbx_seq_one_letter_code
_entity_poly.pdbx_strand_id
1 'polypeptide(L)'
;MTSYNAGELFAEIERVVKSELPVEEGLLRIIQYCATAHPHPNWAALRTLNAAGDLRQLQQWLETIMRTMPPPAPITGLWFGLFNPTMEDRVTADLHLIGAPYDAMDSQWLFRQRWGKGTPYASSTVLDSIYQVAYGNEDGLGNDAEYPLALAYAALAVRHLAQLIGPTILGDAAQRVLHVGFDSGDFLCIGAIRKNGLVFSRSSAVMA
;
A
#
# COMPACT_ATOMS: atom_id res chain seq x y z
N MET A 1 6.16 21.21 -4.08
CA MET A 1 7.55 20.75 -3.85
C MET A 1 7.57 20.12 -2.48
N THR A 2 7.97 18.86 -2.35
CA THR A 2 8.04 18.21 -1.04
C THR A 2 9.21 18.75 -0.23
N SER A 3 9.06 18.83 1.09
CA SER A 3 10.09 19.38 1.99
C SER A 3 11.25 18.40 2.28
N TYR A 4 11.19 17.18 1.74
CA TYR A 4 12.20 16.14 1.86
C TYR A 4 12.72 15.66 0.50
N ASN A 5 13.94 15.08 0.51
CA ASN A 5 14.50 14.40 -0.65
C ASN A 5 13.68 13.15 -0.96
N ALA A 6 12.98 13.16 -2.10
CA ALA A 6 12.06 12.09 -2.50
C ALA A 6 12.76 10.72 -2.58
N GLY A 7 14.01 10.66 -3.05
CA GLY A 7 14.77 9.41 -3.14
C GLY A 7 15.12 8.83 -1.76
N GLU A 8 15.54 9.68 -0.82
CA GLU A 8 15.85 9.27 0.56
C GLU A 8 14.59 8.83 1.32
N LEU A 9 13.49 9.57 1.15
CA LEU A 9 12.19 9.19 1.71
C LEU A 9 11.75 7.82 1.19
N PHE A 10 11.81 7.62 -0.13
CA PHE A 10 11.37 6.38 -0.74
C PHE A 10 12.21 5.19 -0.27
N ALA A 11 13.53 5.37 -0.15
CA ALA A 11 14.43 4.38 0.41
C ALA A 11 14.12 4.08 1.89
N GLU A 12 13.77 5.09 2.70
CA GLU A 12 13.38 4.89 4.10
C GLU A 12 12.04 4.12 4.20
N ILE A 13 11.05 4.45 3.37
CA ILE A 13 9.79 3.70 3.30
C ILE A 13 10.06 2.25 2.92
N GLU A 14 10.83 1.99 1.86
CA GLU A 14 11.17 0.64 1.44
C GLU A 14 11.88 -0.14 2.56
N ARG A 15 12.84 0.49 3.25
CA ARG A 15 13.57 -0.11 4.36
C ARG A 15 12.65 -0.46 5.53
N VAL A 16 11.71 0.42 5.87
CA VAL A 16 10.72 0.18 6.94
C VAL A 16 9.75 -0.93 6.55
N VAL A 17 9.22 -0.92 5.33
CA VAL A 17 8.30 -1.94 4.82
C VAL A 17 8.97 -3.32 4.81
N LYS A 18 10.23 -3.42 4.39
CA LYS A 18 10.96 -4.70 4.36
C LYS A 18 11.51 -5.14 5.72
N SER A 19 11.27 -4.38 6.79
CA SER A 19 11.65 -4.76 8.16
C SER A 19 10.62 -5.69 8.81
N GLU A 20 10.86 -6.12 10.04
CA GLU A 20 9.92 -6.89 10.85
C GLU A 20 9.03 -6.02 11.76
N LEU A 21 9.12 -4.69 11.65
CA LEU A 21 8.34 -3.79 12.50
C LEU A 21 6.83 -4.03 12.33
N PRO A 22 6.04 -3.95 13.42
CA PRO A 22 4.58 -3.84 13.33
C PRO A 22 4.14 -2.64 12.50
N VAL A 23 2.93 -2.68 11.93
CA VAL A 23 2.39 -1.62 11.06
C VAL A 23 2.40 -0.26 11.77
N GLU A 24 1.95 -0.21 13.02
CA GLU A 24 1.91 1.02 13.82
C GLU A 24 3.30 1.60 14.05
N GLU A 25 4.27 0.78 14.47
CA GLU A 25 5.65 1.21 14.70
C GLU A 25 6.32 1.68 13.40
N GLY A 26 6.09 0.97 12.30
CA GLY A 26 6.58 1.35 10.98
C GLY A 26 6.03 2.70 10.52
N LEU A 27 4.72 2.91 10.67
CA LEU A 27 4.07 4.17 10.31
C LEU A 27 4.57 5.33 11.18
N LEU A 28 4.68 5.13 12.50
CA LEU A 28 5.21 6.12 13.43
C LEU A 28 6.65 6.53 13.07
N ARG A 29 7.46 5.58 12.59
CA ARG A 29 8.81 5.87 12.12
C ARG A 29 8.83 6.80 10.90
N ILE A 30 7.96 6.56 9.92
CA ILE A 30 7.86 7.44 8.74
C ILE A 30 7.32 8.81 9.13
N ILE A 31 6.33 8.87 10.04
CA ILE A 31 5.84 10.14 10.59
C ILE A 31 6.98 10.91 11.26
N GLN A 32 7.82 10.25 12.06
CA GLN A 32 8.94 10.90 12.71
C GLN A 32 9.99 11.40 11.72
N TYR A 33 10.25 10.63 10.65
CA TYR A 33 11.15 11.03 9.57
C TYR A 33 10.64 12.32 8.90
N CYS A 34 9.38 12.33 8.45
CA CYS A 34 8.78 13.50 7.81
C CYS A 34 8.69 14.72 8.76
N ALA A 35 8.29 14.50 10.01
CA ALA A 35 8.15 15.57 11.00
C ALA A 35 9.47 16.24 11.38
N THR A 36 10.59 15.54 11.21
CA THR A 36 11.93 16.13 11.43
C THR A 36 12.30 17.07 10.29
N ALA A 37 11.96 16.71 9.06
CA ALA A 37 12.20 17.54 7.87
C ALA A 37 11.26 18.76 7.82
N HIS A 38 10.01 18.58 8.23
CA HIS A 38 8.99 19.63 8.21
C HIS A 38 8.15 19.62 9.50
N PRO A 39 8.56 20.34 10.55
CA PRO A 39 7.81 20.40 11.80
C PRO A 39 6.43 21.05 11.62
N HIS A 40 5.39 20.37 12.09
CA HIS A 40 3.99 20.84 11.96
C HIS A 40 3.09 20.23 13.06
N PRO A 41 2.07 20.94 13.59
CA PRO A 41 1.18 20.40 14.61
C PRO A 41 0.35 19.19 14.16
N ASN A 42 -0.05 19.12 12.88
CA ASN A 42 -0.89 18.02 12.36
C ASN A 42 -0.23 16.63 12.46
N TRP A 43 1.11 16.55 12.60
CA TRP A 43 1.77 15.27 12.88
C TRP A 43 1.29 14.63 14.19
N ALA A 44 0.80 15.40 15.16
CA ALA A 44 0.25 14.85 16.38
C ALA A 44 -1.01 14.01 16.10
N ALA A 45 -1.92 14.50 15.26
CA ALA A 45 -3.12 13.77 14.86
C ALA A 45 -2.78 12.50 14.03
N LEU A 46 -1.76 12.58 13.17
CA LEU A 46 -1.31 11.43 12.38
C LEU A 46 -0.70 10.31 13.25
N ARG A 47 -0.18 10.63 14.44
CA ARG A 47 0.33 9.61 15.38
C ARG A 47 -0.77 8.84 16.12
N THR A 48 -2.02 9.31 16.08
CA THR A 48 -3.15 8.69 16.79
C THR A 48 -4.05 7.87 15.88
N LEU A 49 -3.61 7.57 14.65
CA LEU A 49 -4.38 6.78 13.68
C LEU A 49 -4.64 5.35 14.20
N ASN A 50 -5.88 4.88 14.03
CA ASN A 50 -6.31 3.54 14.47
C ASN A 50 -5.95 2.45 13.44
N ALA A 51 -4.66 2.19 13.26
CA ALA A 51 -4.19 1.19 12.31
C ALA A 51 -4.71 -0.22 12.64
N ALA A 52 -4.73 -0.63 13.91
CA ALA A 52 -5.27 -1.93 14.29
C ALA A 52 -6.75 -2.13 13.89
N GLY A 53 -7.59 -1.09 14.00
CA GLY A 53 -8.97 -1.12 13.55
C GLY A 53 -9.09 -1.30 12.04
N ASP A 54 -8.33 -0.50 11.30
CA ASP A 54 -8.34 -0.51 9.85
C ASP A 54 -7.78 -1.81 9.27
N LEU A 55 -6.73 -2.39 9.86
CA LEU A 55 -6.19 -3.69 9.43
C LEU A 55 -7.22 -4.82 9.47
N ARG A 56 -8.13 -4.82 10.46
CA ARG A 56 -9.22 -5.82 10.51
C ARG A 56 -10.19 -5.63 9.35
N GLN A 57 -10.52 -4.39 9.00
CA GLN A 57 -11.35 -4.08 7.85
C GLN A 57 -10.66 -4.47 6.54
N LEU A 58 -9.38 -4.12 6.38
CA LEU A 58 -8.60 -4.48 5.20
C LEU A 58 -8.45 -5.99 5.02
N GLN A 59 -8.30 -6.74 6.12
CA GLN A 59 -8.33 -8.20 6.09
C GLN A 59 -9.66 -8.71 5.54
N GLN A 60 -10.80 -8.24 6.09
CA GLN A 60 -12.13 -8.66 5.64
C GLN A 60 -12.39 -8.30 4.17
N TRP A 61 -11.95 -7.11 3.75
CA TRP A 61 -12.01 -6.66 2.37
C TRP A 61 -11.25 -7.61 1.43
N LEU A 62 -9.98 -7.89 1.76
CA LEU A 62 -9.12 -8.73 0.94
C LEU A 62 -9.61 -10.19 0.90
N GLU A 63 -9.98 -10.76 2.05
CA GLU A 63 -10.57 -12.10 2.12
C GLU A 63 -11.87 -12.20 1.31
N THR A 64 -12.68 -11.14 1.32
CA THR A 64 -13.91 -11.10 0.52
C THR A 64 -13.60 -11.12 -0.96
N ILE A 65 -12.66 -10.30 -1.44
CA ILE A 65 -12.23 -10.33 -2.84
C ILE A 65 -11.70 -11.71 -3.22
N MET A 66 -10.81 -12.28 -2.42
CA MET A 66 -10.20 -13.59 -2.69
C MET A 66 -11.23 -14.73 -2.69
N ARG A 67 -12.33 -14.60 -1.93
CA ARG A 67 -13.41 -15.58 -1.89
C ARG A 67 -14.40 -15.42 -3.05
N THR A 68 -14.82 -14.20 -3.35
CA THR A 68 -15.93 -13.95 -4.30
C THR A 68 -15.45 -13.79 -5.74
N MET A 69 -14.21 -13.35 -5.93
CA MET A 69 -13.62 -13.08 -7.23
C MET A 69 -12.15 -13.52 -7.28
N PRO A 70 -11.76 -14.74 -6.88
CA PRO A 70 -10.35 -15.13 -6.78
C PRO A 70 -9.57 -14.83 -8.08
N PRO A 71 -8.35 -14.26 -7.99
CA PRO A 71 -7.53 -14.08 -9.17
C PRO A 71 -7.10 -15.46 -9.70
N PRO A 72 -7.29 -15.76 -11.00
CA PRO A 72 -6.92 -17.07 -11.52
C PRO A 72 -5.40 -17.27 -11.49
N ALA A 73 -4.94 -18.52 -11.53
CA ALA A 73 -3.53 -18.87 -11.38
C ALA A 73 -2.54 -18.10 -12.29
N PRO A 74 -2.90 -17.73 -13.55
CA PRO A 74 -2.01 -16.92 -14.39
C PRO A 74 -1.79 -15.47 -13.93
N ILE A 75 -2.58 -14.94 -12.98
CA ILE A 75 -2.45 -13.57 -12.48
C ILE A 75 -1.33 -13.45 -11.45
N THR A 76 -0.08 -13.64 -11.87
CA THR A 76 1.05 -13.74 -10.94
C THR A 76 1.47 -12.41 -10.31
N GLY A 77 0.92 -11.27 -10.73
CA GLY A 77 1.15 -9.95 -10.12
C GLY A 77 -0.13 -9.33 -9.58
N LEU A 78 -0.09 -8.89 -8.33
CA LEU A 78 -1.15 -8.15 -7.66
C LEU A 78 -0.69 -6.71 -7.41
N TRP A 79 -1.53 -5.76 -7.81
CA TRP A 79 -1.32 -4.32 -7.65
C TRP A 79 -2.35 -3.77 -6.68
N PHE A 80 -1.86 -3.29 -5.54
CA PHE A 80 -2.63 -2.55 -4.56
C PHE A 80 -2.45 -1.06 -4.86
N GLY A 81 -3.40 -0.50 -5.60
CA GLY A 81 -3.30 0.84 -6.16
C GLY A 81 -3.85 1.91 -5.21
N LEU A 82 -3.00 2.89 -4.91
CA LEU A 82 -3.34 4.11 -4.20
C LEU A 82 -3.88 5.14 -5.19
N PHE A 83 -4.99 5.75 -4.81
CA PHE A 83 -5.69 6.74 -5.62
C PHE A 83 -6.54 7.64 -4.72
N ASN A 84 -7.03 8.74 -5.30
CA ASN A 84 -7.84 9.72 -4.60
C ASN A 84 -9.27 9.78 -5.15
N PRO A 85 -10.18 8.88 -4.71
CA PRO A 85 -11.56 8.95 -5.15
C PRO A 85 -12.27 10.16 -4.55
N THR A 86 -13.29 10.65 -5.26
CA THR A 86 -14.32 11.52 -4.70
C THR A 86 -15.48 10.66 -4.21
N MET A 87 -15.71 10.66 -2.90
CA MET A 87 -16.79 9.94 -2.22
C MET A 87 -17.68 10.98 -1.53
N GLU A 88 -18.97 11.03 -1.87
CA GLU A 88 -19.93 11.98 -1.27
C GLU A 88 -19.44 13.44 -1.32
N ASP A 89 -18.98 13.90 -2.49
CA ASP A 89 -18.43 15.24 -2.73
C ASP A 89 -17.15 15.58 -1.94
N ARG A 90 -16.51 14.59 -1.31
CA ARG A 90 -15.23 14.74 -0.60
C ARG A 90 -14.14 13.88 -1.23
N VAL A 91 -12.95 14.46 -1.43
CA VAL A 91 -11.76 13.71 -1.86
C VAL A 91 -11.16 12.98 -0.66
N THR A 92 -10.74 11.74 -0.88
CA THR A 92 -10.05 10.90 0.12
C THR A 92 -8.83 10.23 -0.50
N ALA A 93 -8.07 9.47 0.28
CA ALA A 93 -7.12 8.49 -0.24
C ALA A 93 -7.66 7.10 0.07
N ASP A 94 -7.57 6.18 -0.89
CA ASP A 94 -8.03 4.80 -0.70
C ASP A 94 -7.18 3.81 -1.51
N LEU A 95 -7.50 2.53 -1.36
CA LEU A 95 -6.80 1.41 -1.97
C LEU A 95 -7.75 0.58 -2.85
N HIS A 96 -7.30 0.19 -4.03
CA HIS A 96 -7.96 -0.83 -4.86
C HIS A 96 -7.03 -1.99 -5.15
N LEU A 97 -7.58 -3.09 -5.67
CA LEU A 97 -6.81 -4.29 -6.01
C LEU A 97 -7.11 -4.74 -7.43
N ILE A 98 -6.09 -4.76 -8.26
CA ILE A 98 -6.13 -5.36 -9.59
C ILE A 98 -4.94 -6.31 -9.77
N GLY A 99 -4.93 -7.06 -10.86
CA GLY A 99 -3.82 -7.96 -11.14
C GLY A 99 -3.68 -8.28 -12.60
N ALA A 100 -2.49 -8.73 -12.97
CA ALA A 100 -2.13 -9.18 -14.31
C ALA A 100 -1.05 -10.27 -14.21
N PRO A 101 -0.75 -11.01 -15.29
CA PRO A 101 0.47 -11.79 -15.37
C PRO A 101 1.68 -10.87 -15.14
N TYR A 102 2.48 -11.17 -14.11
CA TYR A 102 3.65 -10.37 -13.77
C TYR A 102 4.80 -10.62 -14.76
N ASP A 103 5.47 -9.53 -15.15
CA ASP A 103 6.66 -9.54 -16.00
C ASP A 103 7.67 -8.56 -15.40
N ALA A 104 8.74 -9.07 -14.80
CA ALA A 104 9.75 -8.24 -14.13
C ALA A 104 10.52 -7.33 -15.10
N MET A 105 10.51 -7.65 -16.40
CA MET A 105 11.24 -6.91 -17.43
C MET A 105 10.36 -5.90 -18.16
N ASP A 106 9.04 -5.90 -17.94
CA ASP A 106 8.12 -4.92 -18.51
C ASP A 106 7.42 -4.12 -17.43
N SER A 107 7.72 -2.82 -17.35
CA SER A 107 7.02 -1.90 -16.45
C SER A 107 5.53 -1.72 -16.76
N GLN A 108 5.08 -2.11 -17.94
CA GLN A 108 3.69 -2.03 -18.39
C GLN A 108 2.89 -3.32 -18.19
N TRP A 109 3.44 -4.32 -17.48
CA TRP A 109 2.80 -5.64 -17.28
C TRP A 109 1.33 -5.54 -16.84
N LEU A 110 1.00 -4.57 -15.99
CA LEU A 110 -0.33 -4.33 -15.43
C LEU A 110 -1.38 -3.88 -16.48
N PHE A 111 -0.96 -3.36 -17.63
CA PHE A 111 -1.86 -2.84 -18.66
C PHE A 111 -2.21 -3.88 -19.73
N ARG A 112 -1.47 -4.99 -19.82
CA ARG A 112 -1.65 -6.00 -20.88
C ARG A 112 -2.95 -6.80 -20.72
N GLN A 113 -3.22 -7.29 -19.50
CA GLN A 113 -4.39 -8.10 -19.19
C GLN A 113 -4.79 -7.95 -17.72
N ARG A 114 -5.95 -7.35 -17.45
CA ARG A 114 -6.38 -7.01 -16.09
C ARG A 114 -7.46 -7.95 -15.57
N TRP A 115 -7.14 -8.63 -14.48
CA TRP A 115 -8.12 -9.10 -13.50
C TRP A 115 -8.44 -7.98 -12.50
N GLY A 116 -9.60 -8.06 -11.86
CA GLY A 116 -10.00 -7.13 -10.80
C GLY A 116 -10.84 -5.94 -11.26
N LYS A 117 -11.26 -5.89 -12.54
CA LYS A 117 -12.23 -4.87 -12.99
C LYS A 117 -13.55 -5.08 -12.23
N GLY A 118 -13.84 -4.22 -11.26
CA GLY A 118 -15.04 -4.27 -10.43
C GLY A 118 -14.83 -4.82 -9.01
N THR A 119 -13.60 -5.03 -8.55
CA THR A 119 -13.34 -5.24 -7.12
C THR A 119 -13.75 -4.00 -6.33
N PRO A 120 -14.36 -4.14 -5.14
CA PRO A 120 -14.66 -3.00 -4.30
C PRO A 120 -13.37 -2.32 -3.82
N TYR A 121 -13.45 -1.01 -3.58
CA TYR A 121 -12.38 -0.28 -2.89
C TYR A 121 -12.31 -0.69 -1.42
N ALA A 122 -11.15 -0.49 -0.81
CA ALA A 122 -10.88 -0.90 0.56
C ALA A 122 -11.67 -0.08 1.59
N SER A 123 -12.02 1.17 1.26
CA SER A 123 -12.63 2.13 2.17
C SER A 123 -11.80 2.31 3.45
N SER A 124 -10.47 2.39 3.31
CA SER A 124 -9.56 2.48 4.45
C SER A 124 -9.79 3.78 5.23
N THR A 125 -10.17 3.62 6.50
CA THR A 125 -10.35 4.73 7.45
C THR A 125 -9.02 5.43 7.77
N VAL A 126 -7.90 4.71 7.73
CA VAL A 126 -6.57 5.29 7.95
C VAL A 126 -6.12 6.10 6.74
N LEU A 127 -6.26 5.58 5.52
CA LEU A 127 -5.94 6.35 4.32
C LEU A 127 -6.83 7.59 4.20
N ASP A 128 -8.13 7.47 4.51
CA ASP A 128 -9.00 8.65 4.59
C ASP A 128 -8.50 9.67 5.60
N SER A 129 -8.21 9.22 6.83
CA SER A 129 -7.72 10.11 7.89
C SER A 129 -6.40 10.80 7.52
N ILE A 130 -5.48 10.09 6.85
CA ILE A 130 -4.25 10.69 6.33
C ILE A 130 -4.58 11.84 5.38
N TYR A 131 -5.47 11.61 4.41
CA TYR A 131 -5.88 12.65 3.46
C TYR A 131 -6.54 13.85 4.16
N GLN A 132 -7.50 13.59 5.06
CA GLN A 132 -8.21 14.67 5.75
C GLN A 132 -7.30 15.50 6.65
N VAL A 133 -6.35 14.87 7.35
CA VAL A 133 -5.40 15.61 8.20
C VAL A 133 -4.37 16.37 7.36
N ALA A 134 -4.02 15.84 6.18
CA ALA A 134 -3.12 16.50 5.25
C ALA A 134 -3.74 17.77 4.64
N TYR A 135 -4.98 17.70 4.12
CA TYR A 135 -5.59 18.79 3.35
C TYR A 135 -6.75 19.51 4.06
N GLY A 136 -7.10 19.12 5.29
CA GLY A 136 -8.27 19.67 5.99
C GLY A 136 -8.17 21.15 6.38
N ASN A 137 -6.98 21.75 6.28
CA ASN A 137 -6.74 23.16 6.55
C ASN A 137 -5.95 23.80 5.39
N GLU A 138 -6.11 25.10 5.17
CA GLU A 138 -5.40 25.86 4.12
C GLU A 138 -3.87 25.78 4.27
N ASP A 139 -3.38 25.84 5.52
CA ASP A 139 -1.97 25.65 5.88
C ASP A 139 -1.66 24.18 6.31
N GLY A 140 -2.39 23.22 5.75
CA GLY A 140 -2.21 21.80 6.03
C GLY A 140 -0.87 21.25 5.51
N LEU A 141 -0.54 20.03 5.93
CA LEU A 141 0.65 19.32 5.46
C LEU A 141 0.57 18.98 3.96
N GLY A 142 -0.63 18.85 3.41
CA GLY A 142 -0.89 18.45 2.04
C GLY A 142 -0.07 17.22 1.63
N ASN A 143 0.53 17.29 0.44
CA ASN A 143 1.32 16.20 -0.10
C ASN A 143 2.57 15.86 0.75
N ASP A 144 3.02 16.76 1.64
CA ASP A 144 4.12 16.44 2.56
C ASP A 144 3.76 15.36 3.58
N ALA A 145 2.47 15.16 3.87
CA ALA A 145 1.97 14.06 4.68
C ALA A 145 1.33 12.95 3.85
N GLU A 146 0.46 13.31 2.89
CA GLU A 146 -0.34 12.32 2.16
C GLU A 146 0.54 11.30 1.44
N TYR A 147 1.46 11.77 0.58
CA TYR A 147 2.29 10.91 -0.25
C TYR A 147 3.09 9.88 0.57
N PRO A 148 3.95 10.28 1.53
CA PRO A 148 4.75 9.31 2.27
C PRO A 148 3.91 8.39 3.14
N LEU A 149 2.87 8.92 3.78
CA LEU A 149 2.10 8.14 4.75
C LEU A 149 1.12 7.19 4.09
N ALA A 150 0.48 7.58 2.98
CA ALA A 150 -0.39 6.69 2.23
C ALA A 150 0.42 5.50 1.67
N LEU A 151 1.58 5.78 1.04
CA LEU A 151 2.45 4.74 0.52
C LEU A 151 2.99 3.82 1.63
N ALA A 152 3.51 4.40 2.71
CA ALA A 152 4.05 3.61 3.82
C ALA A 152 2.98 2.76 4.49
N TYR A 153 1.82 3.35 4.81
CA TYR A 153 0.73 2.64 5.48
C TYR A 153 0.21 1.49 4.61
N ALA A 154 -0.14 1.75 3.35
CA ALA A 154 -0.65 0.70 2.46
C ALA A 154 0.38 -0.43 2.30
N ALA A 155 1.66 -0.11 2.10
CA ALA A 155 2.70 -1.11 1.95
C ALA A 155 2.91 -1.95 3.22
N LEU A 156 2.89 -1.32 4.41
CA LEU A 156 2.97 -2.01 5.70
C LEU A 156 1.74 -2.90 5.95
N ALA A 157 0.55 -2.39 5.66
CA ALA A 157 -0.71 -3.10 5.82
C ALA A 157 -0.79 -4.32 4.90
N VAL A 158 -0.51 -4.16 3.60
CA VAL A 158 -0.53 -5.27 2.63
C VAL A 158 0.52 -6.32 2.99
N ARG A 159 1.72 -5.91 3.43
CA ARG A 159 2.73 -6.87 3.93
C ARG A 159 2.21 -7.67 5.13
N HIS A 160 1.62 -6.99 6.12
CA HIS A 160 1.05 -7.64 7.30
C HIS A 160 -0.03 -8.65 6.92
N LEU A 161 -0.96 -8.27 6.03
CA LEU A 161 -2.00 -9.15 5.54
C LEU A 161 -1.42 -10.32 4.73
N ALA A 162 -0.41 -10.08 3.91
CA ALA A 162 0.27 -11.12 3.15
C ALA A 162 0.96 -12.17 4.04
N GLN A 163 1.46 -11.75 5.21
CA GLN A 163 2.00 -12.67 6.22
C GLN A 163 0.88 -13.46 6.92
N LEU A 164 -0.25 -12.82 7.19
CA LEU A 164 -1.37 -13.42 7.93
C LEU A 164 -2.21 -14.39 7.09
N ILE A 165 -2.62 -13.95 5.89
CA ILE A 165 -3.55 -14.68 5.00
C ILE A 165 -2.89 -15.06 3.67
N GLY A 166 -1.57 -15.23 3.67
CA GLY A 166 -0.78 -15.57 2.49
C GLY A 166 -1.36 -16.72 1.65
N PRO A 167 -1.72 -17.88 2.23
CA PRO A 167 -2.33 -18.97 1.47
C PRO A 167 -3.62 -18.57 0.74
N THR A 168 -4.45 -17.72 1.36
CA THR A 168 -5.69 -17.20 0.75
C THR A 168 -5.39 -16.32 -0.45
N ILE A 169 -4.39 -15.44 -0.35
CA ILE A 169 -3.98 -14.55 -1.46
C ILE A 169 -3.30 -15.36 -2.59
N LEU A 170 -2.54 -16.40 -2.23
CA LEU A 170 -1.85 -17.26 -3.20
C LEU A 170 -2.85 -17.98 -4.11
N GLY A 171 -3.89 -18.58 -3.50
CA GLY A 171 -4.85 -19.43 -4.20
C GLY A 171 -4.14 -20.57 -4.94
N ASP A 172 -4.53 -20.79 -6.19
CA ASP A 172 -3.96 -21.86 -7.03
C ASP A 172 -2.66 -21.46 -7.76
N ALA A 173 -2.15 -20.24 -7.55
CA ALA A 173 -0.90 -19.82 -8.18
C ALA A 173 0.31 -20.42 -7.44
N ALA A 174 1.40 -20.65 -8.18
CA ALA A 174 2.69 -20.98 -7.55
C ALA A 174 3.31 -19.76 -6.82
N GLN A 175 2.99 -18.55 -7.30
CA GLN A 175 3.50 -17.29 -6.76
C GLN A 175 2.53 -16.14 -7.04
N ARG A 176 2.45 -15.18 -6.12
CA ARG A 176 1.88 -13.83 -6.35
C ARG A 176 2.87 -12.77 -5.94
N VAL A 177 3.34 -11.96 -6.87
CA VAL A 177 4.18 -10.78 -6.61
C VAL A 177 3.27 -9.62 -6.21
N LEU A 178 3.61 -8.95 -5.13
CA LEU A 178 2.80 -7.86 -4.56
C LEU A 178 3.46 -6.52 -4.82
N HIS A 179 2.70 -5.60 -5.42
CA HIS A 179 3.09 -4.21 -5.61
C HIS A 179 2.10 -3.30 -4.91
N VAL A 180 2.60 -2.22 -4.30
CA VAL A 180 1.78 -1.18 -3.68
C VAL A 180 2.29 0.17 -4.16
N GLY A 181 1.40 1.01 -4.67
CA GLY A 181 1.83 2.32 -5.18
C GLY A 181 0.71 3.14 -5.77
N PHE A 182 1.05 4.36 -6.16
CA PHE A 182 0.11 5.28 -6.78
C PHE A 182 -0.14 4.90 -8.23
N ASP A 183 -1.39 5.02 -8.67
CA ASP A 183 -1.75 4.78 -10.08
C ASP A 183 -1.03 5.76 -11.05
N SER A 184 -0.44 6.83 -10.53
CA SER A 184 0.40 7.78 -11.26
C SER A 184 1.83 7.30 -11.52
N GLY A 185 2.31 6.25 -10.85
CA GLY A 185 3.54 5.53 -11.25
C GLY A 185 4.58 5.22 -10.17
N ASP A 186 4.51 5.81 -8.97
CA ASP A 186 5.44 5.48 -7.88
C ASP A 186 4.97 4.27 -7.08
N PHE A 187 5.79 3.22 -6.97
CA PHE A 187 5.39 1.99 -6.30
C PHE A 187 6.53 1.18 -5.71
N LEU A 188 6.19 0.39 -4.70
CA LEU A 188 7.05 -0.56 -4.02
C LEU A 188 6.68 -1.98 -4.42
N CYS A 189 7.70 -2.80 -4.72
CA CYS A 189 7.55 -4.24 -4.70
C CYS A 189 7.80 -4.74 -3.27
N ILE A 190 6.73 -5.16 -2.59
CA ILE A 190 6.79 -5.50 -1.16
C ILE A 190 7.11 -6.97 -0.89
N GLY A 191 7.18 -7.80 -1.94
CA GLY A 191 7.56 -9.20 -1.88
C GLY A 191 6.70 -10.09 -2.77
N ALA A 192 6.88 -11.40 -2.63
CA ALA A 192 6.04 -12.38 -3.29
C ALA A 192 5.55 -13.44 -2.30
N ILE A 193 4.29 -13.81 -2.42
CA ILE A 193 3.73 -14.92 -1.67
C ILE A 193 4.00 -16.20 -2.44
N ARG A 194 4.54 -17.20 -1.74
CA ARG A 194 4.73 -18.58 -2.20
C ARG A 194 4.13 -19.53 -1.17
N LYS A 195 4.19 -20.83 -1.44
CA LYS A 195 3.66 -21.87 -0.54
C LYS A 195 4.23 -21.81 0.89
N ASN A 196 5.45 -21.30 1.06
CA ASN A 196 6.12 -21.15 2.36
C ASN A 196 5.93 -19.77 3.01
N GLY A 197 5.08 -18.91 2.45
CA GLY A 197 4.78 -17.58 2.97
C GLY A 197 5.32 -16.44 2.10
N LEU A 198 5.34 -15.24 2.68
CA LEU A 198 5.86 -14.04 2.05
C LEU A 198 7.39 -14.06 2.01
N VAL A 199 7.96 -13.91 0.82
CA VAL A 199 9.41 -13.75 0.61
C VAL A 199 9.72 -12.35 0.10
N PHE A 200 10.76 -11.74 0.64
CA PHE A 200 11.28 -10.46 0.17
C PHE A 200 12.40 -10.69 -0.83
N SER A 201 12.37 -9.98 -1.95
CA SER A 201 13.53 -9.88 -2.82
C SER A 201 14.32 -8.61 -2.52
N ARG A 202 15.65 -8.73 -2.51
CA ARG A 202 16.58 -7.58 -2.52
C ARG A 202 16.77 -6.98 -3.91
N SER A 203 16.21 -7.57 -4.97
CA SER A 203 16.30 -7.12 -6.36
C SER A 203 15.06 -7.52 -7.18
N SER A 204 14.55 -6.64 -8.03
CA SER A 204 13.47 -6.93 -8.99
C SER A 204 13.77 -8.14 -9.89
N ALA A 205 15.05 -8.52 -10.07
CA ALA A 205 15.47 -9.63 -10.93
C ALA A 205 15.20 -11.04 -10.36
N VAL A 206 14.97 -11.21 -9.04
CA VAL A 206 14.82 -12.54 -8.40
C VAL A 206 13.38 -13.05 -8.43
N MET A 207 12.44 -12.28 -8.96
CA MET A 207 11.01 -12.59 -8.93
C MET A 207 10.42 -13.02 -10.28
N ALA A 208 11.30 -13.31 -11.24
CA ALA A 208 10.98 -13.97 -12.51
C ALA A 208 10.73 -15.47 -12.33
#